data_AF-A0A0U2RXJ9-F1
#
_entry.id   AF-A0A0U2RXJ9-F1
#
_cell.length_a   1.000
_cell.length_b   1.000
_cell.length_c   1.000
_cell.angle_alpha   90.00
_cell.angle_beta   90.00
_cell.angle_gamma   90.00
#
_symmetry.space_group_name_H-M   'P 1'
#
loop_
_entity.id
_entity.type
_entity.pdbx_description
1 polymer ?
#
loop_
_entity_poly.entity_id
_entity_poly.type
_entity_poly.pdbx_seq_one_letter_code
_entity_poly.pdbx_strand_id
1 'polypeptide(L)'
;MEVGGPAPKEGQAAKADGTVIDLKAVSKKIKDSVEFAASVKEVETLVKSVDELAKAIGKKVEAGGTLGDDGGKNDSLISGAYSVVLFADTKLGQLENKEGISAELKVKVVASKAASKAFIDKVKGENASLGKNDASDDDTKKAIKKDNGDKTKGAKELAELNTAIDELLKAANGAVTAAITELTAPVKAATAG
;
A
#
# COMPACT_ATOMS: atom_id res chain seq x y z
N MET A 1 -18.06 -48.58 11.00
CA MET A 1 -18.50 -47.55 11.95
C MET A 1 -17.81 -46.27 11.55
N GLU A 2 -18.53 -45.34 10.90
CA GLU A 2 -18.07 -43.96 10.82
C GLU A 2 -18.09 -43.41 12.25
N VAL A 3 -16.91 -43.12 12.79
CA VAL A 3 -16.78 -42.36 14.02
C VAL A 3 -17.20 -40.94 13.69
N GLY A 4 -18.45 -40.59 13.97
CA GLY A 4 -18.95 -39.23 13.83
C GLY A 4 -18.10 -38.28 14.67
N GLY A 5 -17.61 -37.21 14.05
CA GLY A 5 -16.77 -36.21 14.69
C GLY A 5 -17.43 -35.54 15.90
N PRO A 6 -16.68 -34.73 16.67
CA PRO A 6 -17.22 -34.05 17.84
C PRO A 6 -18.42 -33.17 17.46
N ALA A 7 -19.48 -33.22 18.27
CA ALA A 7 -20.65 -32.37 18.07
C ALA A 7 -20.24 -30.88 18.17
N PRO A 8 -20.60 -30.03 17.19
CA PRO A 8 -20.29 -28.60 17.25
C PRO A 8 -20.93 -27.94 18.47
N LYS A 9 -20.19 -27.02 19.11
CA LYS A 9 -20.73 -26.11 20.15
C LYS A 9 -21.26 -24.83 19.51
N GLU A 10 -21.87 -23.97 20.32
CA GLU A 10 -22.30 -22.63 19.87
C GLU A 10 -21.13 -21.87 19.22
N GLY A 11 -21.38 -21.28 18.04
CA GLY A 11 -20.35 -20.60 17.25
C GLY A 11 -19.45 -21.53 16.43
N GLN A 12 -19.71 -22.83 16.43
CA GLN A 12 -18.97 -23.82 15.64
C GLN A 12 -19.85 -24.50 14.58
N ALA A 13 -19.21 -25.04 13.54
CA ALA A 13 -19.88 -25.88 12.54
C ALA A 13 -19.08 -27.16 12.26
N ALA A 14 -19.78 -28.26 11.97
CA ALA A 14 -19.14 -29.47 11.48
C ALA A 14 -18.77 -29.31 9.99
N LYS A 15 -17.56 -29.71 9.62
CA LYS A 15 -17.11 -29.83 8.24
C LYS A 15 -17.43 -31.23 7.70
N ALA A 16 -17.46 -31.36 6.38
CA ALA A 16 -17.69 -32.65 5.71
C ALA A 16 -16.60 -33.70 5.99
N ASP A 17 -15.40 -33.27 6.41
CA ASP A 17 -14.30 -34.14 6.82
C ASP A 17 -14.38 -34.60 8.29
N GLY A 18 -15.49 -34.31 8.98
CA GLY A 18 -15.72 -34.67 10.37
C GLY A 18 -15.03 -33.75 11.40
N THR A 19 -14.31 -32.72 10.95
CA THR A 19 -13.73 -31.72 11.86
C THR A 19 -14.71 -30.61 12.21
N VAL A 20 -14.37 -29.79 13.21
CA VAL A 20 -15.20 -28.67 13.66
C VAL A 20 -14.46 -27.35 13.44
N ILE A 21 -15.13 -26.39 12.81
CA ILE A 21 -14.62 -25.02 12.60
C ILE A 21 -15.19 -24.07 13.64
N ASP A 22 -14.36 -23.17 14.16
CA ASP A 22 -14.82 -22.04 14.97
C ASP A 22 -15.14 -20.85 14.05
N LEU A 23 -16.43 -20.64 13.80
CA LEU A 23 -16.91 -19.57 12.90
C LEU A 23 -16.64 -18.19 13.48
N LYS A 24 -16.64 -18.04 14.81
CA LYS A 24 -16.38 -16.76 15.47
C LYS A 24 -14.92 -16.35 15.29
N ALA A 25 -14.00 -17.29 15.49
CA ALA A 25 -12.56 -17.06 15.30
C ALA A 25 -12.24 -16.72 13.83
N VAL A 26 -12.76 -17.51 12.88
CA VAL A 26 -12.50 -17.31 11.45
C VAL A 26 -13.13 -16.00 10.94
N SER A 27 -14.35 -15.68 11.35
CA SER A 27 -15.00 -14.41 10.97
C SER A 27 -14.22 -13.19 11.48
N LYS A 28 -13.70 -13.25 12.71
CA LYS A 28 -12.82 -12.20 13.25
C LYS A 28 -11.54 -12.07 12.43
N LYS A 29 -10.89 -13.18 12.09
CA LYS A 29 -9.67 -13.20 11.26
C LYS A 29 -9.91 -12.59 9.88
N ILE A 30 -11.03 -12.90 9.24
CA ILE A 30 -11.43 -12.31 7.96
C ILE A 30 -11.59 -10.81 8.11
N LYS A 31 -12.36 -10.35 9.11
CA LYS A 31 -12.57 -8.93 9.38
C LYS A 31 -11.24 -8.18 9.58
N ASP A 32 -10.38 -8.68 10.47
CA ASP A 32 -9.09 -8.05 10.78
C ASP A 32 -8.19 -7.99 9.52
N SER A 33 -8.20 -9.03 8.68
CA SER A 33 -7.43 -9.07 7.42
C SER A 33 -7.98 -8.08 6.38
N VAL A 34 -9.31 -7.97 6.26
CA VAL A 34 -9.96 -7.04 5.33
C VAL A 34 -9.70 -5.60 5.73
N GLU A 35 -9.80 -5.26 7.02
CA GLU A 35 -9.49 -3.93 7.52
C GLU A 35 -8.02 -3.56 7.25
N PHE A 36 -7.08 -4.49 7.47
CA PHE A 36 -5.68 -4.27 7.14
C PHE A 36 -5.47 -4.03 5.63
N ALA A 37 -6.04 -4.88 4.77
CA ALA A 37 -5.93 -4.73 3.32
C ALA A 37 -6.53 -3.41 2.82
N ALA A 38 -7.64 -2.95 3.41
CA ALA A 38 -8.26 -1.66 3.09
C ALA A 38 -7.33 -0.48 3.44
N SER A 39 -6.69 -0.51 4.61
CA SER A 39 -5.70 0.52 4.97
C SER A 39 -4.48 0.53 4.05
N VAL A 40 -4.00 -0.64 3.64
CA VAL A 40 -2.91 -0.74 2.64
C VAL A 40 -3.35 -0.17 1.29
N LYS A 41 -4.60 -0.45 0.87
CA LYS A 41 -5.15 0.07 -0.39
C LYS A 41 -5.27 1.60 -0.39
N GLU A 42 -5.57 2.20 0.76
CA GLU A 42 -5.57 3.66 0.92
C GLU A 42 -4.17 4.24 0.68
N VAL A 43 -3.13 3.63 1.27
CA VAL A 43 -1.72 4.03 1.06
C VAL A 43 -1.32 3.90 -0.40
N GLU A 44 -1.69 2.79 -1.05
CA GLU A 44 -1.44 2.57 -2.48
C GLU A 44 -2.10 3.64 -3.36
N THR A 45 -3.34 4.00 -3.05
CA THR A 45 -4.08 5.04 -3.80
C THR A 45 -3.43 6.41 -3.63
N LEU A 46 -3.00 6.76 -2.41
CA LEU A 46 -2.28 8.01 -2.15
C LEU A 46 -0.98 8.09 -2.98
N VAL A 47 -0.14 7.05 -2.93
CA VAL A 47 1.12 7.04 -3.67
C VAL A 47 0.89 7.06 -5.18
N LYS A 48 -0.12 6.33 -5.69
CA LYS A 48 -0.47 6.36 -7.12
C LYS A 48 -1.05 7.70 -7.57
N SER A 49 -1.70 8.47 -6.68
CA SER A 49 -2.17 9.82 -7.04
C SER A 49 -1.04 10.78 -7.42
N VAL A 50 0.21 10.50 -7.01
CA VAL A 50 1.38 11.27 -7.45
C VAL A 50 1.59 11.14 -8.96
N ASP A 51 1.21 10.03 -9.59
CA ASP A 51 1.25 9.89 -11.05
C ASP A 51 0.26 10.84 -11.74
N GLU A 52 -0.91 11.07 -11.13
CA GLU A 52 -1.88 12.05 -11.62
C GLU A 52 -1.37 13.48 -11.44
N LEU A 53 -0.71 13.78 -10.31
CA LEU A 53 -0.03 15.06 -10.10
C LEU A 53 1.10 15.28 -11.11
N ALA A 54 1.86 14.23 -11.47
CA ALA A 54 2.92 14.32 -12.46
C ALA A 54 2.41 14.68 -13.87
N LYS A 55 1.12 14.44 -14.18
CA LYS A 55 0.51 14.89 -15.45
C LYS A 55 0.29 16.40 -15.50
N ALA A 56 0.25 17.08 -14.35
CA ALA A 56 0.07 18.52 -14.24
C ALA A 56 1.39 19.31 -14.28
N ILE A 57 2.54 18.66 -14.48
CA ILE A 57 3.84 19.34 -14.58
C ILE A 57 3.85 20.31 -15.75
N GLY A 58 4.20 21.56 -15.48
CA GLY A 58 4.24 22.64 -16.47
C GLY A 58 2.87 22.98 -17.02
N LYS A 59 1.79 22.74 -16.24
CA LYS A 59 0.41 22.99 -16.64
C LYS A 59 -0.28 24.02 -15.75
N LYS A 60 -1.28 24.68 -16.31
CA LYS A 60 -2.25 25.53 -15.60
C LYS A 60 -3.68 25.18 -16.01
N VAL A 61 -4.64 25.53 -15.16
CA VAL A 61 -6.07 25.45 -15.52
C VAL A 61 -6.42 26.60 -16.45
N GLU A 62 -7.02 26.29 -17.59
CA GLU A 62 -7.59 27.27 -18.51
C GLU A 62 -9.08 27.47 -18.27
N ALA A 63 -9.63 28.59 -18.75
CA ALA A 63 -11.05 28.92 -18.58
C ALA A 63 -12.01 27.85 -19.15
N GLY A 64 -11.53 27.05 -20.12
CA GLY A 64 -12.27 25.93 -20.71
C GLY A 64 -12.29 24.64 -19.86
N GLY A 65 -11.67 24.65 -18.67
CA GLY A 65 -11.57 23.45 -17.83
C GLY A 65 -10.51 22.45 -18.30
N THR A 66 -9.63 22.85 -19.22
CA THR A 66 -8.49 22.08 -19.73
C THR A 66 -7.19 22.47 -19.05
N LEU A 67 -6.17 21.62 -19.21
CA LEU A 67 -4.81 21.95 -18.81
C LEU A 67 -4.03 22.54 -20.00
N GLY A 68 -3.70 23.83 -19.90
CA GLY A 68 -2.80 24.52 -20.82
C GLY A 68 -1.37 24.53 -20.32
N ASP A 69 -0.42 24.90 -21.18
CA ASP A 69 0.99 24.98 -20.82
C ASP A 69 1.30 26.22 -19.93
N ASP A 70 2.10 26.01 -18.88
CA ASP A 70 2.66 27.04 -17.98
C ASP A 70 3.96 26.52 -17.33
N GLY A 71 4.97 26.30 -18.16
CA GLY A 71 6.23 25.67 -17.75
C GLY A 71 6.97 26.42 -16.64
N GLY A 72 7.72 25.67 -15.82
CA GLY A 72 8.70 26.20 -14.88
C GLY A 72 8.14 26.79 -13.58
N LYS A 73 6.91 26.43 -13.19
CA LYS A 73 6.23 26.91 -11.96
C LYS A 73 5.62 25.77 -11.15
N ASN A 74 6.42 24.75 -10.86
CA ASN A 74 5.95 23.49 -10.26
C ASN A 74 6.16 23.40 -8.74
N ASP A 75 6.55 24.48 -8.09
CA ASP A 75 6.93 24.53 -6.66
C ASP A 75 5.79 24.04 -5.74
N SER A 76 4.57 24.53 -5.99
CA SER A 76 3.36 24.14 -5.26
C SER A 76 2.93 22.72 -5.59
N LEU A 77 3.08 22.29 -6.85
CA LEU A 77 2.78 20.92 -7.30
C LEU A 77 3.68 19.89 -6.60
N ILE A 78 4.99 20.16 -6.54
CA ILE A 78 5.95 19.30 -5.83
C ILE A 78 5.63 19.28 -4.34
N SER A 79 5.34 20.44 -3.74
CA SER A 79 4.96 20.52 -2.33
C SER A 79 3.73 19.67 -2.01
N GLY A 80 2.74 19.68 -2.91
CA GLY A 80 1.56 18.81 -2.83
C GLY A 80 1.91 17.33 -2.91
N ALA A 81 2.69 16.91 -3.92
CA ALA A 81 3.12 15.52 -4.07
C ALA A 81 3.94 15.04 -2.86
N TYR A 82 4.86 15.86 -2.37
CA TYR A 82 5.66 15.59 -1.18
C TYR A 82 4.77 15.43 0.07
N SER A 83 3.76 16.29 0.24
CA SER A 83 2.81 16.20 1.36
C SER A 83 1.97 14.92 1.30
N VAL A 84 1.54 14.49 0.11
CA VAL A 84 0.83 13.21 -0.08
C VAL A 84 1.69 12.03 0.37
N VAL A 85 2.97 11.99 -0.02
CA VAL A 85 3.87 10.89 0.38
C VAL A 85 4.23 10.95 1.87
N LEU A 86 4.36 12.14 2.47
CA LEU A 86 4.49 12.29 3.92
C LEU A 86 3.29 11.71 4.68
N PHE A 87 2.09 11.92 4.16
CA PHE A 87 0.87 11.36 4.76
C PHE A 87 0.82 9.84 4.59
N ALA A 88 1.23 9.33 3.43
CA ALA A 88 1.38 7.89 3.20
C ALA A 88 2.40 7.24 4.15
N ASP A 89 3.54 7.88 4.40
CA ASP A 89 4.55 7.45 5.38
C ASP A 89 3.99 7.37 6.80
N THR A 90 3.19 8.37 7.19
CA THR A 90 2.50 8.38 8.48
C THR A 90 1.56 7.19 8.63
N LYS A 91 0.77 6.88 7.59
CA LYS A 91 -0.13 5.71 7.57
C LYS A 91 0.64 4.39 7.60
N LEU A 92 1.76 4.29 6.88
CA LEU A 92 2.65 3.13 6.96
C LEU A 92 3.21 2.96 8.38
N GLY A 93 3.53 4.05 9.07
CA GLY A 93 3.90 4.01 10.49
C GLY A 93 2.78 3.54 11.41
N GLN A 94 1.52 3.88 11.13
CA GLN A 94 0.38 3.33 11.88
C GLN A 94 0.21 1.82 11.63
N LEU A 95 0.39 1.38 10.38
CA LEU A 95 0.34 -0.04 10.02
C LEU A 95 1.48 -0.85 10.66
N GLU A 96 2.68 -0.28 10.77
CA GLU A 96 3.84 -0.93 11.38
C GLU A 96 3.59 -1.26 12.86
N ASN A 97 2.84 -0.39 13.54
CA ASN A 97 2.47 -0.51 14.94
C ASN A 97 1.17 -1.27 15.17
N LYS A 98 0.51 -1.75 14.11
CA LYS A 98 -0.74 -2.50 14.24
C LYS A 98 -0.47 -3.86 14.87
N GLU A 99 -1.20 -4.18 15.94
CA GLU A 99 -1.16 -5.50 16.57
C GLU A 99 -1.87 -6.56 15.71
N GLY A 100 -1.48 -7.82 15.86
CA GLY A 100 -2.16 -8.95 15.22
C GLY A 100 -1.85 -9.15 13.73
N ILE A 101 -0.96 -8.36 13.13
CA ILE A 101 -0.44 -8.62 11.77
C ILE A 101 0.65 -9.69 11.82
N SER A 102 0.76 -10.48 10.74
CA SER A 102 1.81 -11.50 10.64
C SER A 102 3.19 -10.86 10.53
N ALA A 103 4.23 -11.60 10.93
CA ALA A 103 5.61 -11.17 10.79
C ALA A 103 5.98 -10.84 9.33
N GLU A 104 5.49 -11.63 8.38
CA GLU A 104 5.68 -11.40 6.94
C GLU A 104 5.07 -10.07 6.47
N LEU A 105 3.83 -9.76 6.87
CA LEU A 105 3.20 -8.49 6.55
C LEU A 105 3.96 -7.33 7.19
N LYS A 106 4.42 -7.49 8.43
CA LYS A 106 5.20 -6.47 9.14
C LYS A 106 6.50 -6.14 8.41
N VAL A 107 7.22 -7.14 7.89
CA VAL A 107 8.42 -6.93 7.06
C VAL A 107 8.09 -6.08 5.83
N LYS A 108 6.97 -6.37 5.14
CA LYS A 108 6.55 -5.60 3.95
C LYS A 108 6.10 -4.18 4.28
N VAL A 109 5.48 -3.96 5.44
CA VAL A 109 5.15 -2.61 5.93
C VAL A 109 6.43 -1.82 6.20
N VAL A 110 7.39 -2.41 6.90
CA VAL A 110 8.70 -1.77 7.18
C VAL A 110 9.43 -1.44 5.88
N ALA A 111 9.44 -2.33 4.90
CA ALA A 111 10.05 -2.07 3.60
C ALA A 111 9.37 -0.91 2.86
N SER A 112 8.02 -0.88 2.84
CA SER A 112 7.25 0.20 2.22
C SER A 112 7.53 1.54 2.92
N LYS A 113 7.61 1.55 4.25
CA LYS A 113 7.92 2.74 5.04
C LYS A 113 9.35 3.23 4.83
N ALA A 114 10.32 2.32 4.71
CA ALA A 114 11.68 2.67 4.39
C ALA A 114 11.77 3.32 2.99
N ALA A 115 11.03 2.81 2.01
CA ALA A 115 10.95 3.39 0.69
C ALA A 115 10.27 4.78 0.68
N SER A 116 9.20 4.99 1.46
CA SER A 116 8.56 6.31 1.57
C SER A 116 9.51 7.32 2.19
N LYS A 117 10.21 6.92 3.25
CA LYS A 117 11.25 7.74 3.87
C LYS A 117 12.39 8.07 2.91
N ALA A 118 12.83 7.13 2.09
CA ALA A 118 13.86 7.37 1.07
C ALA A 118 13.43 8.42 0.05
N PHE A 119 12.19 8.34 -0.45
CA PHE A 119 11.62 9.37 -1.33
C PHE A 119 11.58 10.75 -0.64
N ILE A 120 11.05 10.80 0.59
CA ILE A 120 10.94 12.04 1.36
C ILE A 120 12.31 12.67 1.57
N ASP A 121 13.29 11.90 2.04
CA ASP A 121 14.64 12.39 2.30
C ASP A 121 15.32 12.85 1.01
N LYS A 122 15.09 12.14 -0.11
CA LYS A 122 15.63 12.52 -1.42
C LYS A 122 15.07 13.84 -1.93
N VAL A 123 13.75 13.99 -1.97
CA VAL A 123 13.09 15.24 -2.41
C VAL A 123 13.49 16.42 -1.51
N LYS A 124 13.56 16.18 -0.18
CA LYS A 124 14.04 17.17 0.79
C LYS A 124 15.49 17.60 0.53
N GLY A 125 16.36 16.65 0.18
CA GLY A 125 17.76 16.92 -0.15
C GLY A 125 17.94 17.77 -1.42
N GLU A 126 17.01 17.67 -2.36
CA GLU A 126 17.01 18.41 -3.63
C GLU A 126 16.29 19.77 -3.55
N ASN A 127 16.09 20.32 -2.35
CA ASN A 127 15.32 21.55 -2.12
C ASN A 127 15.83 22.77 -2.92
N ALA A 128 17.13 22.84 -3.24
CA ALA A 128 17.68 23.93 -4.02
C ALA A 128 17.11 23.98 -5.45
N SER A 129 16.74 22.82 -6.00
CA SER A 129 16.10 22.71 -7.32
C SER A 129 14.57 22.64 -7.21
N LEU A 130 14.05 21.96 -6.19
CA LEU A 130 12.64 21.60 -6.09
C LEU A 130 11.80 22.54 -5.20
N GLY A 131 12.44 23.24 -4.26
CA GLY A 131 11.79 24.13 -3.29
C GLY A 131 11.84 25.62 -3.67
N LYS A 132 12.32 25.94 -4.88
CA LYS A 132 12.33 27.30 -5.42
C LYS A 132 11.01 27.58 -6.15
N ASN A 133 10.57 28.84 -6.15
CA ASN A 133 9.30 29.29 -6.73
C ASN A 133 9.15 28.96 -8.23
N ASP A 134 10.26 28.79 -8.94
CA ASP A 134 10.35 28.51 -10.37
C ASP A 134 10.93 27.11 -10.65
N ALA A 135 10.50 26.10 -9.86
CA ALA A 135 10.92 24.72 -10.05
C ALA A 135 10.64 24.27 -11.49
N SER A 136 11.69 23.86 -12.19
CA SER A 136 11.66 23.55 -13.62
C SER A 136 10.86 22.28 -13.91
N ASP A 137 10.27 22.17 -15.10
CA ASP A 137 9.56 20.95 -15.51
C ASP A 137 10.50 19.73 -15.53
N ASP A 138 11.77 19.94 -15.91
CA ASP A 138 12.78 18.89 -15.97
C ASP A 138 13.13 18.36 -14.58
N ASP A 139 13.43 19.25 -13.63
CA ASP A 139 13.72 18.86 -12.25
C ASP A 139 12.49 18.21 -11.58
N THR A 140 11.30 18.73 -11.87
CA THR A 140 10.04 18.17 -11.36
C THR A 140 9.81 16.76 -11.87
N LYS A 141 10.05 16.50 -13.17
CA LYS A 141 9.96 15.15 -13.75
C LYS A 141 10.95 14.20 -13.10
N LYS A 142 12.19 14.64 -12.83
CA LYS A 142 13.20 13.83 -12.11
C LYS A 142 12.79 13.47 -10.68
N ALA A 143 11.85 14.21 -10.09
CA ALA A 143 11.36 14.01 -8.73
C ALA A 143 10.09 13.15 -8.66
N ILE A 144 9.07 13.42 -9.48
CA ILE A 144 7.74 12.80 -9.29
C ILE A 144 7.21 12.04 -10.51
N LYS A 145 7.90 12.09 -11.66
CA LYS A 145 7.50 11.31 -12.85
C LYS A 145 8.29 9.99 -12.88
N LYS A 146 7.69 8.92 -12.34
CA LYS A 146 8.35 7.62 -12.14
C LYS A 146 8.88 6.94 -13.42
N ASP A 147 8.34 7.28 -14.58
CA ASP A 147 8.77 6.79 -15.90
C ASP A 147 9.73 7.75 -16.62
N ASN A 148 10.17 8.84 -15.98
CA ASN A 148 11.12 9.78 -16.57
C ASN A 148 12.48 9.11 -16.88
N GLY A 149 13.16 9.57 -17.93
CA GLY A 149 14.47 9.03 -18.31
C GLY A 149 15.52 9.27 -17.22
N ASP A 150 15.61 10.50 -16.73
CA ASP A 150 16.41 10.89 -15.57
C ASP A 150 15.54 10.85 -14.31
N LYS A 151 15.97 10.14 -13.27
CA LYS A 151 15.22 9.95 -12.02
C LYS A 151 16.00 10.38 -10.78
N THR A 152 17.01 11.22 -10.96
CA THR A 152 18.02 11.54 -9.95
C THR A 152 17.53 12.39 -8.77
N LYS A 153 16.26 12.85 -8.76
CA LYS A 153 15.72 13.76 -7.75
C LYS A 153 14.52 13.21 -6.95
N GLY A 154 14.21 11.92 -7.08
CA GLY A 154 13.14 11.27 -6.31
C GLY A 154 12.30 10.28 -7.13
N ALA A 155 12.29 10.38 -8.46
CA ALA A 155 11.42 9.54 -9.28
C ALA A 155 11.81 8.05 -9.21
N LYS A 156 13.07 7.76 -8.88
CA LYS A 156 13.56 6.40 -8.64
C LYS A 156 12.98 5.85 -7.33
N GLU A 157 13.13 6.61 -6.25
CA GLU A 157 12.62 6.27 -4.93
C GLU A 157 11.08 6.17 -4.94
N LEU A 158 10.38 6.99 -5.73
CA LEU A 158 8.94 6.88 -5.94
C LEU A 158 8.55 5.57 -6.64
N ALA A 159 9.33 5.12 -7.62
CA ALA A 159 9.09 3.84 -8.30
C ALA A 159 9.33 2.65 -7.35
N GLU A 160 10.37 2.73 -6.52
CA GLU A 160 10.66 1.73 -5.48
C GLU A 160 9.54 1.69 -4.42
N LEU A 161 9.04 2.86 -3.99
CA LEU A 161 7.89 2.96 -3.09
C LEU A 161 6.63 2.34 -3.68
N ASN A 162 6.30 2.64 -4.94
CA ASN A 162 5.17 2.01 -5.63
C ASN A 162 5.29 0.49 -5.63
N THR A 163 6.48 -0.03 -5.95
CA THR A 163 6.75 -1.48 -5.98
C THR A 163 6.56 -2.11 -4.60
N ALA A 164 7.13 -1.50 -3.55
CA ALA A 164 7.01 -2.00 -2.19
C ALA A 164 5.55 -2.04 -1.70
N ILE A 165 4.77 -1.01 -2.02
CA ILE A 165 3.34 -0.95 -1.66
C ILE A 165 2.51 -1.95 -2.46
N ASP A 166 2.77 -2.13 -3.75
CA ASP A 166 2.08 -3.14 -4.57
C ASP A 166 2.33 -4.55 -4.01
N GLU A 167 3.56 -4.86 -3.59
CA GLU A 167 3.87 -6.11 -2.91
C GLU A 167 3.18 -6.27 -1.55
N LEU A 168 3.12 -5.19 -0.76
CA LEU A 168 2.41 -5.17 0.52
C LEU A 168 0.91 -5.42 0.32
N LEU A 169 0.29 -4.76 -0.66
CA LEU A 169 -1.12 -4.94 -1.00
C LEU A 169 -1.40 -6.36 -1.48
N LYS A 170 -0.52 -6.93 -2.31
CA LYS A 170 -0.61 -8.33 -2.74
C LYS A 170 -0.58 -9.29 -1.54
N ALA A 171 0.33 -9.08 -0.60
CA ALA A 171 0.41 -9.90 0.61
C ALA A 171 -0.82 -9.74 1.51
N ALA A 172 -1.33 -8.52 1.68
CA ALA A 172 -2.54 -8.24 2.45
C ALA A 172 -3.77 -8.95 1.85
N ASN A 173 -3.94 -8.90 0.53
CA ASN A 173 -5.00 -9.62 -0.18
C ASN A 173 -4.82 -11.14 -0.09
N GLY A 174 -3.57 -11.62 -0.07
CA GLY A 174 -3.23 -13.02 0.19
C GLY A 174 -3.70 -13.46 1.59
N ALA A 175 -3.49 -12.64 2.62
CA ALA A 175 -3.97 -12.91 3.98
C ALA A 175 -5.50 -12.97 4.06
N VAL A 176 -6.21 -12.07 3.37
CA VAL A 176 -7.68 -12.12 3.23
C VAL A 176 -8.12 -13.43 2.58
N THR A 177 -7.47 -13.81 1.47
CA THR A 177 -7.79 -15.04 0.73
C THR A 177 -7.55 -16.28 1.60
N ALA A 178 -6.44 -16.31 2.35
CA ALA A 178 -6.13 -17.40 3.27
C ALA A 178 -7.18 -17.51 4.39
N ALA A 179 -7.56 -16.38 5.00
CA ALA A 179 -8.59 -16.36 6.06
C ALA A 179 -9.96 -16.84 5.56
N ILE A 180 -10.35 -16.48 4.33
CA ILE A 180 -11.58 -16.97 3.69
C ILE A 180 -11.48 -18.47 3.39
N THR A 181 -10.33 -18.93 2.92
CA THR A 181 -10.10 -20.34 2.56
C THR A 181 -10.25 -21.27 3.77
N GLU A 182 -9.98 -20.80 4.99
CA GLU A 182 -10.19 -21.60 6.22
C GLU A 182 -11.64 -22.05 6.43
N LEU A 183 -12.61 -21.31 5.86
CA LEU A 183 -14.03 -21.70 5.89
C LEU A 183 -14.28 -23.02 5.16
N THR A 184 -13.52 -23.29 4.09
CA THR A 184 -13.78 -24.41 3.17
C THR A 184 -12.65 -25.44 3.13
N ALA A 185 -11.45 -25.09 3.59
CA ALA A 185 -10.31 -26.00 3.57
C ALA A 185 -10.52 -27.18 4.52
N PRO A 186 -10.23 -28.42 4.08
CA PRO A 186 -10.18 -29.56 4.97
C PRO A 186 -9.04 -29.37 5.98
N VAL A 187 -9.20 -29.85 7.21
CA VAL A 187 -8.08 -29.86 8.16
C VAL A 187 -7.08 -30.89 7.63
N LYS A 188 -5.87 -30.44 7.26
CA LYS A 188 -4.81 -31.32 6.74
C LYS A 188 -4.66 -32.51 7.69
N ALA A 189 -4.97 -33.71 7.21
CA ALA A 189 -4.77 -34.93 7.97
C ALA A 189 -3.31 -34.97 8.44
N ALA A 190 -3.10 -35.09 9.75
CA ALA A 190 -1.78 -35.39 10.27
C ALA A 190 -1.36 -36.72 9.66
N THR A 191 -0.37 -36.70 8.77
CA THR A 191 0.26 -37.93 8.27
C THR A 191 0.97 -38.56 9.46
N ALA A 192 0.38 -39.62 10.02
CA ALA A 192 1.08 -40.51 10.92
C ALA A 192 2.19 -41.20 10.12
N GLY A 193 3.45 -40.93 10.49
CA GLY A 193 4.65 -41.55 9.96
C GLY A 193 5.74 -41.49 11.01
#